data_AF-A0ABD1Y9A6-F1
#
_entry.id   AF-A0ABD1Y9A6-F1
#
_cell.length_a   1.000
_cell.length_b   1.000
_cell.length_c   1.000
_cell.angle_alpha   90.00
_cell.angle_beta   90.00
_cell.angle_gamma   90.00
#
_symmetry.space_group_name_H-M   'P 1'
#
loop_
_entity.id
_entity.type
_entity.pdbx_description
1 polymer ?
#
loop_
_entity_poly.entity_id
_entity_poly.type
_entity_poly.pdbx_seq_one_letter_code
_entity_poly.pdbx_strand_id
1 'polypeptide(L)' 'MVKSWAAAAAGLSILQLVAVAVQGAYSPHLVNFGQYAGYVTVNKTHGRHQFYWFITADHEHAASLSLAIWLSGGMHAS' A
#
# COMPACT_ATOMS: atom_id res chain seq x y z
N MET A 1 -27.78 -36.01 11.50
CA MET A 1 -28.15 -34.83 12.30
C MET A 1 -27.16 -33.72 11.96
N VAL A 2 -27.50 -32.86 11.00
CA VAL A 2 -26.64 -31.78 10.52
C VAL A 2 -27.17 -30.49 11.15
N LYS A 3 -26.42 -29.89 12.08
CA LYS A 3 -26.82 -28.63 12.71
C LYS A 3 -26.60 -27.50 11.71
N SER A 4 -27.70 -26.98 11.17
CA SER A 4 -27.72 -25.78 10.34
C SER A 4 -27.33 -24.56 11.19
N TRP A 5 -26.39 -23.77 10.69
CA TRP A 5 -26.18 -22.40 11.13
C TRP A 5 -26.76 -21.50 10.05
N ALA A 6 -28.05 -21.20 10.15
CA ALA A 6 -28.63 -20.04 9.49
C ALA A 6 -28.54 -18.87 10.47
N ALA A 7 -27.36 -18.24 10.55
CA ALA A 7 -27.21 -16.98 11.25
C ALA A 7 -27.60 -15.84 10.29
N ALA A 8 -28.81 -15.34 10.49
CA ALA A 8 -29.37 -14.06 10.07
C ALA A 8 -28.49 -13.17 9.14
N ALA A 9 -28.72 -13.25 7.83
CA ALA A 9 -28.29 -12.24 6.86
C ALA A 9 -29.36 -11.14 6.68
N ALA A 10 -30.01 -10.72 7.78
CA ALA A 10 -30.97 -9.62 7.76
C ALA A 10 -30.27 -8.36 8.28
N GLY A 11 -29.76 -7.53 7.37
CA GLY A 11 -29.27 -6.19 7.69
C GLY A 11 -27.83 -5.86 7.30
N LEU A 12 -27.16 -6.66 6.47
CA LEU A 12 -25.85 -6.28 5.95
C LEU A 12 -26.02 -5.21 4.88
N SER A 13 -25.64 -3.96 5.21
CA SER A 13 -25.52 -2.91 4.20
C SER A 13 -24.39 -3.26 3.23
N ILE A 14 -24.42 -2.67 2.03
CA ILE A 14 -23.39 -2.90 0.98
C ILE A 14 -21.96 -2.67 1.53
N LEU A 15 -21.80 -1.82 2.55
CA LEU A 15 -20.53 -1.58 3.22
C LEU A 15 -20.04 -2.77 4.07
N GLN A 16 -20.95 -3.52 4.72
CA GLN A 16 -20.56 -4.68 5.54
C GLN A 16 -20.30 -5.92 4.69
N LEU A 17 -20.93 -6.05 3.52
CA LEU A 17 -20.68 -7.18 2.62
C LEU A 17 -19.25 -7.17 2.05
N VAL A 18 -18.71 -5.97 1.75
CA VAL A 18 -17.30 -5.79 1.34
C VAL A 18 -16.35 -6.16 2.48
N ALA A 19 -16.67 -5.80 3.72
CA ALA A 19 -15.85 -6.12 4.88
C ALA A 19 -15.75 -7.63 5.13
N VAL A 20 -16.85 -8.38 4.99
CA VAL A 20 -16.89 -9.83 5.22
C VAL A 20 -16.12 -10.61 4.15
N ALA A 21 -16.12 -10.15 2.89
CA ALA A 21 -15.36 -10.82 1.81
C ALA A 21 -13.83 -10.65 1.92
N VAL A 22 -13.35 -9.65 2.68
CA VAL A 22 -11.91 -9.35 2.83
C VAL A 22 -11.28 -10.08 4.04
N GLN A 23 -12.08 -10.67 4.93
CA GLN A 23 -11.57 -11.30 6.16
C GLN A 23 -11.16 -12.78 6.02
N GLY A 24 -11.12 -13.32 4.80
CA GLY A 24 -10.61 -14.66 4.53
C GLY A 24 -9.18 -14.65 3.97
N ALA A 25 -8.19 -14.86 4.84
CA ALA A 25 -6.81 -15.24 4.50
C ALA A 25 -5.94 -14.23 3.75
N TYR A 26 -5.72 -13.06 4.35
CA TYR A 26 -4.45 -12.36 4.21
C TYR A 26 -4.03 -11.92 5.61
N SER A 27 -3.04 -12.60 6.21
CA SER A 27 -2.19 -11.93 7.18
C SER A 27 -1.00 -11.39 6.39
N PRO A 28 -1.12 -10.21 5.73
CA PRO A 28 0.09 -9.52 5.37
C PRO A 28 0.79 -9.25 6.70
N HIS A 29 2.06 -9.59 6.82
CA HIS A 29 2.86 -9.00 7.88
C HIS A 29 2.59 -7.49 7.83
N LEU A 30 1.90 -6.96 8.83
CA LEU A 30 1.54 -5.54 8.88
C LEU A 30 2.86 -4.80 9.04
N VAL A 31 3.44 -4.38 7.93
CA VAL A 31 4.67 -3.59 7.94
C VAL A 31 4.33 -2.24 8.56
N ASN A 32 5.04 -1.87 9.61
CA ASN A 32 4.77 -0.67 10.40
C ASN A 32 5.48 0.58 9.84
N PHE A 33 5.59 0.68 8.51
CA PHE A 33 6.20 1.84 7.86
C PHE A 33 5.40 2.29 6.64
N GLY A 34 5.36 3.61 6.44
CA GLY A 34 4.69 4.24 5.32
C GLY A 34 5.46 4.03 4.02
N GLN A 35 4.72 3.82 2.94
CA GLN A 35 5.26 3.70 1.59
C GLN A 35 4.46 4.59 0.65
N TYR A 36 5.16 5.35 -0.18
CA TYR A 36 4.59 6.29 -1.13
C TYR A 36 5.26 6.09 -2.48
N ALA A 37 4.47 6.04 -3.55
CA ALA A 37 5.01 5.92 -4.90
C ALA A 37 4.26 6.84 -5.85
N GLY A 38 4.95 7.29 -6.90
CA GLY A 38 4.33 8.16 -7.89
C GLY A 38 5.31 8.65 -8.94
N TYR A 39 4.85 9.62 -9.72
CA TYR A 39 5.63 10.23 -10.78
C TYR A 39 5.85 11.72 -10.49
N VAL A 40 7.08 12.18 -10.67
CA VAL A 40 7.42 13.60 -10.70
C VAL A 40 7.68 13.98 -12.15
N THR A 41 6.96 14.98 -12.65
CA THR A 41 7.20 15.52 -14.00
C THR A 41 8.51 16.29 -14.02
N VAL A 42 9.52 15.75 -14.71
CA VAL A 42 10.86 16.37 -14.82
C VAL A 42 11.00 17.25 -16.06
N ASN A 43 10.19 17.03 -17.10
CA ASN A 43 10.12 17.93 -18.25
C ASN A 43 8.72 17.91 -18.86
N LYS A 44 7.98 19.01 -18.71
CA LYS A 44 6.60 19.13 -19.20
C LYS A 44 6.54 19.12 -20.73
N THR A 45 7.41 19.87 -21.40
CA THR A 45 7.40 20.02 -22.87
C THR A 45 7.64 18.70 -23.60
N HIS A 46 8.47 17.83 -23.02
CA HIS A 46 8.80 16.52 -23.60
C HIS A 46 8.06 15.36 -22.92
N GLY A 47 7.10 15.64 -22.03
CA GLY A 47 6.35 14.60 -21.30
C GLY A 47 7.22 13.64 -20.51
N ARG A 48 8.36 14.08 -19.97
CA ARG A 48 9.25 13.22 -19.17
C ARG A 48 8.83 13.22 -17.71
N HIS A 49 8.67 12.02 -17.17
CA HIS A 49 8.30 11.78 -15.77
C HIS A 49 9.29 10.80 -15.15
N GLN A 50 9.68 11.07 -13.92
CA GLN A 50 10.52 10.18 -13.12
C GLN A 50 9.63 9.49 -12.09
N PHE A 51 9.65 8.16 -12.10
CA PHE A 51 9.02 7.37 -11.05
C PHE A 51 9.86 7.45 -9.76
N TYR A 52 9.20 7.48 -8.60
CA TYR A 52 9.83 7.33 -7.29
C TYR A 52 9.05 6.34 -6.43
N TRP A 53 9.78 5.66 -5.53
CA TRP A 53 9.24 4.87 -4.44
C TRP A 53 9.95 5.28 -3.15
N PHE A 54 9.20 5.86 -2.23
CA PHE A 54 9.67 6.40 -0.96
C PHE A 54 9.15 5.54 0.18
N ILE A 55 10.06 5.21 1.11
CA ILE A 55 9.79 4.38 2.28
C ILE A 55 10.18 5.22 3.50
N THR A 56 9.28 5.34 4.48
CA THR A 56 9.59 6.03 5.73
C THR A 56 10.38 5.11 6.65
N ALA A 57 11.27 5.67 7.47
CA ALA A 57 11.92 4.91 8.52
C ALA A 57 10.87 4.30 9.48
N ASP A 58 11.08 3.07 9.91
CA ASP A 58 10.30 2.44 10.99
C ASP A 58 10.80 2.98 12.34
N HIS A 59 10.44 4.24 12.63
CA HIS A 59 10.86 4.96 13.82
C HIS A 59 9.83 6.05 14.18
N GLU A 60 9.57 6.25 15.48
CA GLU A 60 8.60 7.23 15.99
C GLU A 60 8.89 8.67 15.51
N HIS A 61 10.17 8.98 15.29
CA HIS A 61 10.64 10.25 14.77
C HIS A 61 11.18 10.15 13.35
N ALA A 62 10.55 9.36 12.47
CA ALA A 62 10.97 9.17 11.09
C ALA A 62 11.21 10.50 10.34
N ALA A 63 10.42 11.53 10.63
CA ALA A 63 10.53 12.85 9.99
C ALA A 63 11.79 13.66 10.38
N SER A 64 12.46 13.32 11.49
CA SER A 64 13.70 14.00 11.91
C SER A 64 14.97 13.26 11.47
N LEU A 65 14.83 12.09 10.84
CA LEU A 65 15.96 11.32 10.33
C LEU A 65 16.38 11.81 8.94
N SER A 66 17.65 11.56 8.59
CA SER A 66 18.19 11.92 7.27
C SER A 66 17.53 11.13 6.13
N LEU A 67 17.35 11.77 4.98
CA LEU A 67 16.87 11.12 3.77
C LEU A 67 18.01 10.42 3.02
N ALA A 68 17.86 9.13 2.74
CA ALA A 68 18.72 8.40 1.82
C ALA A 68 18.09 8.32 0.43
N ILE A 69 18.89 8.60 -0.61
CA ILE A 69 18.47 8.47 -2.01
C ILE A 69 19.27 7.35 -2.65
N TRP A 70 18.58 6.32 -3.13
CA TRP A 70 19.18 5.21 -3.88
C TRP A 70 19.05 5.47 -5.38
N LEU A 71 20.18 5.49 -6.08
CA LEU A 71 20.22 5.61 -7.54
C LEU A 71 20.92 4.39 -8.12
N SER A 72 20.17 3.58 -8.88
CA SER A 72 20.72 2.47 -9.64
C SER A 72 21.60 3.00 -10.79
N GLY A 73 22.74 2.36 -11.03
CA GLY A 73 23.62 2.68 -12.17
C GLY A 73 23.45 1.67 -13.32
N GLY A 74 23.84 2.09 -14.53
CA GLY A 74 23.86 1.23 -15.73
C GLY A 74 22.96 1.75 -16.84
N MET A 75 23.38 1.55 -18.09
CA MET A 75 22.56 1.86 -19.26
C MET A 75 21.41 0.84 -19.29
N HIS A 76 20.19 1.33 -19.09
CA HIS A 76 18.92 0.58 -18.92
C HIS A 76 18.58 0.11 -17.49
N ALA A 77 19.28 0.56 -16.45
CA ALA A 77 18.83 0.31 -15.07
C ALA A 77 17.55 1.11 -14.73
N SER A 78 16.70 0.53 -13.87
CA SER A 78 15.45 1.12 -13.35
C SER A 78 15.62 1.75 -11.98
#